data_AF-A0A4R5DW62-F1
#
_entry.id   AF-A0A4R5DW62-F1
#
_cell.length_a   1.000
_cell.length_b   1.000
_cell.length_c   1.000
_cell.angle_alpha   90.00
_cell.angle_beta   90.00
_cell.angle_gamma   90.00
#
_symmetry.space_group_name_H-M   'P 1'
#
loop_
_entity.id
_entity.type
_entity.pdbx_description
1 polymer ?
#
loop_
_entity_poly.entity_id
_entity_poly.type
_entity_poly.pdbx_seq_one_letter_code
_entity_poly.pdbx_strand_id
1 'polypeptide(L)'
;MIQQKKLRKTIPLTESQSRRLHELSEFDGLDPLEHSMRAIDEYLRKQNIDIQPPKENEIQAELKNLTAESSTSGAFWISGTVDKYEFSALFLKLPSKSGIDKGKVSKLSIWDPQVLEDSKSFIGACIVNYDRGWDIKPSKIAEPLYNKVKVLLDSSGEQYIKKRRLR
;
A
#
# COMPACT_ATOMS: atom_id res chain seq x y z
N MET A 1 -1.37 -10.67 26.68
CA MET A 1 -1.87 -11.96 26.16
C MET A 1 -2.77 -11.67 24.96
N ILE A 2 -2.47 -12.23 23.79
CA ILE A 2 -3.36 -12.11 22.62
C ILE A 2 -4.55 -13.05 22.88
N GLN A 3 -5.78 -12.52 22.89
CA GLN A 3 -6.97 -13.34 23.04
C GLN A 3 -7.09 -14.30 21.85
N GLN A 4 -7.24 -15.59 22.13
CA GLN A 4 -7.55 -16.58 21.09
C GLN A 4 -8.92 -16.27 20.50
N LYS A 5 -8.94 -15.69 19.30
CA LYS A 5 -10.17 -15.50 18.52
C LYS A 5 -10.30 -16.65 17.53
N LYS A 6 -11.40 -17.40 17.60
CA LYS A 6 -11.75 -18.40 16.58
C LYS A 6 -12.22 -17.65 15.33
N LEU A 7 -11.41 -17.65 14.28
CA LEU A 7 -11.80 -17.15 12.96
C LEU A 7 -12.60 -18.25 12.24
N ARG A 8 -13.87 -18.00 11.91
CA ARG A 8 -14.66 -18.88 11.05
C ARG A 8 -14.83 -18.20 9.70
N LYS A 9 -14.01 -18.60 8.73
CA LYS A 9 -14.14 -18.13 7.34
C LYS A 9 -14.09 -19.35 6.43
N THR A 10 -15.09 -19.50 5.57
CA THR A 10 -15.07 -20.51 4.51
C THR A 10 -14.10 -20.03 3.43
N ILE A 11 -13.02 -20.78 3.22
CA ILE A 11 -12.03 -20.49 2.19
C ILE A 11 -12.16 -21.59 1.14
N PRO A 12 -12.53 -21.25 -0.11
CA PRO A 12 -12.55 -22.24 -1.18
C PRO A 12 -11.11 -22.66 -1.49
N LEU A 13 -10.86 -23.97 -1.48
CA LEU A 13 -9.59 -24.54 -1.91
C LEU A 13 -9.61 -24.76 -3.42
N THR A 14 -8.45 -24.62 -4.05
CA THR A 14 -8.27 -25.06 -5.44
C THR A 14 -8.33 -26.57 -5.52
N GLU A 15 -8.64 -27.11 -6.70
CA GLU A 15 -8.69 -28.55 -6.94
C GLU A 15 -7.36 -29.24 -6.57
N SER A 16 -6.23 -28.60 -6.90
CA SER A 16 -4.89 -29.09 -6.57
C SER A 16 -4.64 -29.20 -5.05
N GLN A 17 -5.10 -28.21 -4.28
CA GLN A 17 -4.98 -28.20 -2.83
C GLN A 17 -5.85 -29.29 -2.19
N SER A 18 -7.10 -29.40 -2.64
CA SER A 18 -8.03 -30.42 -2.14
C SER A 18 -7.50 -31.83 -2.40
N ARG A 19 -7.05 -32.12 -3.63
CA ARG A 19 -6.47 -33.41 -3.99
C ARG A 19 -5.28 -33.76 -3.11
N ARG A 20 -4.35 -32.82 -2.93
CA ARG A 20 -3.13 -33.07 -2.17
C ARG A 20 -3.42 -33.32 -0.69
N LEU A 21 -4.38 -32.62 -0.09
CA LEU A 21 -4.80 -32.86 1.29
C LEU A 21 -5.41 -34.25 1.46
N HIS A 22 -6.22 -34.71 0.50
CA HIS A 22 -6.78 -36.06 0.53
C HIS A 22 -5.70 -37.13 0.42
N GLU A 23 -4.75 -37.01 -0.52
CA GLU A 23 -3.63 -37.95 -0.67
C GLU A 23 -2.79 -38.06 0.62
N LEU A 24 -2.53 -36.93 1.29
CA LEU A 24 -1.80 -36.91 2.56
C LEU A 24 -2.59 -37.61 3.67
N SER A 25 -3.90 -37.36 3.73
CA SER A 25 -4.80 -37.97 4.70
C SER A 25 -4.94 -39.49 4.49
N GLU A 26 -4.95 -39.94 3.23
CA GLU A 26 -4.93 -41.37 2.90
C GLU A 26 -3.60 -42.04 3.29
N PHE A 27 -2.49 -41.31 3.19
CA PHE A 27 -1.16 -41.84 3.50
C PHE A 27 -0.91 -42.03 5.00
N ASP A 28 -1.29 -41.06 5.84
CA ASP A 28 -1.00 -41.07 7.28
C ASP A 28 -2.22 -41.18 8.20
N GLY A 29 -3.43 -41.19 7.65
CA GLY A 29 -4.69 -41.35 8.36
C GLY A 29 -5.16 -40.11 9.12
N LEU A 30 -4.49 -38.96 8.96
CA LEU A 30 -4.89 -37.72 9.62
C LEU A 30 -5.99 -36.99 8.85
N ASP A 31 -6.75 -36.14 9.54
CA ASP A 31 -7.80 -35.34 8.92
C ASP A 31 -7.18 -34.24 8.01
N PRO A 32 -7.77 -33.95 6.83
CA PRO A 32 -7.34 -32.85 5.97
C PRO A 32 -7.22 -31.49 6.68
N LEU A 33 -8.05 -31.24 7.70
CA LEU A 33 -7.99 -30.04 8.53
C LEU A 33 -6.70 -29.98 9.35
N GLU A 34 -6.27 -31.11 9.90
CA GLU A 34 -5.04 -31.21 10.69
C GLU A 34 -3.81 -30.92 9.83
N HIS A 35 -3.80 -31.47 8.60
CA HIS A 35 -2.79 -31.16 7.59
C HIS A 35 -2.77 -29.67 7.23
N SER A 36 -3.96 -29.06 7.07
CA SER A 36 -4.08 -27.62 6.80
C SER A 36 -3.54 -26.77 7.96
N MET A 37 -3.85 -27.14 9.21
CA MET A 37 -3.34 -26.46 10.40
C MET A 37 -1.83 -26.56 10.51
N ARG A 38 -1.25 -27.74 10.29
CA ARG A 38 0.21 -27.92 10.30
C ARG A 38 0.90 -27.09 9.22
N ALA A 39 0.34 -27.05 8.02
CA ALA A 39 0.88 -26.22 6.94
C ALA A 39 0.84 -24.72 7.30
N ILE A 40 -0.22 -24.26 7.96
CA ILE A 40 -0.31 -22.88 8.48
C ILE A 40 0.78 -22.64 9.54
N ASP A 41 0.90 -23.53 10.52
CA ASP A 41 1.89 -23.39 11.60
C ASP A 41 3.33 -23.41 11.06
N GLU A 42 3.61 -24.29 10.10
CA GLU A 42 4.91 -24.37 9.44
C GLU A 42 5.20 -23.10 8.64
N TYR A 43 4.21 -22.60 7.87
CA TYR A 43 4.34 -21.34 7.16
C TYR A 43 4.68 -20.19 8.12
N LEU A 44 3.91 -20.06 9.21
CA LEU A 44 4.08 -19.02 10.22
C LEU A 44 5.45 -19.14 10.91
N ARG A 45 5.88 -20.35 11.27
CA ARG A 45 7.19 -20.61 11.89
C ARG A 45 8.35 -20.27 10.97
N LYS A 46 8.18 -20.46 9.65
CA LYS A 46 9.19 -20.10 8.65
C LYS A 46 9.25 -18.59 8.37
N GLN A 47 8.20 -17.84 8.70
CA GLN A 47 8.25 -16.38 8.52
C GLN A 47 9.18 -15.78 9.57
N ASN A 48 10.34 -15.30 9.13
CA ASN A 48 11.15 -14.42 9.95
C ASN A 48 10.57 -13.01 9.86
N ILE A 49 9.87 -12.57 10.91
CA ILE A 49 9.20 -11.25 10.97
C ILE A 49 10.17 -10.16 11.48
N ASP A 50 11.49 -10.42 11.50
CA ASP A 50 12.51 -9.38 11.68
C ASP A 50 12.69 -8.51 10.42
N ILE A 51 11.57 -8.10 9.82
CA ILE A 51 11.57 -7.12 8.74
C ILE A 51 11.81 -5.76 9.39
N GLN A 52 13.05 -5.28 9.33
CA GLN A 52 13.33 -3.90 9.68
C GLN A 52 12.74 -3.01 8.58
N PRO A 53 11.78 -2.12 8.92
CA PRO A 53 11.29 -1.16 7.95
C PRO A 53 12.46 -0.28 7.49
N PRO A 54 12.45 0.20 6.23
CA PRO A 54 13.51 1.07 5.74
C PRO A 54 13.61 2.30 6.64
N LYS A 55 14.85 2.67 7.03
CA LYS A 55 15.06 3.85 7.86
C LYS A 55 14.72 5.09 7.04
N GLU A 56 13.85 5.96 7.56
CA GLU A 56 13.38 7.17 6.86
C GLU A 56 14.50 8.09 6.33
N ASN A 57 15.68 8.02 6.96
CA ASN A 57 16.87 8.80 6.60
C ASN A 57 17.56 8.31 5.32
N GLU A 58 17.39 7.05 4.95
CA GLU A 58 18.01 6.43 3.76
C GLU A 58 17.10 6.53 2.53
N ILE A 59 15.81 6.76 2.74
CA ILE A 59 14.79 6.87 1.68
C ILE A 59 14.99 8.15 0.88
N GLN A 60 15.14 8.02 -0.43
CA GLN A 60 15.25 9.13 -1.37
C GLN A 60 13.90 9.36 -2.05
N ALA A 61 13.44 10.60 -2.09
CA ALA A 61 12.20 10.97 -2.75
C ALA A 61 12.41 12.21 -3.61
N GLU A 62 11.94 12.15 -4.86
CA GLU A 62 12.15 13.18 -5.86
C GLU A 62 10.84 13.52 -6.58
N LEU A 63 10.66 14.81 -6.89
CA LEU A 63 9.55 15.27 -7.71
C LEU A 63 9.92 15.12 -9.19
N LYS A 64 9.03 14.50 -9.97
CA LYS A 64 9.17 14.41 -11.42
C LYS A 64 8.33 15.48 -12.12
N ASN A 65 7.03 15.54 -11.82
CA ASN A 65 6.10 16.37 -12.57
C ASN A 65 5.08 17.09 -11.69
N LEU A 66 4.63 18.22 -12.20
CA LEU A 66 3.58 19.07 -11.64
C LEU A 66 2.59 19.42 -12.75
N THR A 67 1.37 18.91 -12.67
CA THR A 67 0.36 19.08 -13.71
C THR A 67 -0.89 19.69 -13.12
N ALA A 68 -1.46 20.71 -13.76
CA ALA A 68 -2.74 21.27 -13.30
C ALA A 68 -3.86 20.23 -13.45
N GLU A 69 -4.78 20.19 -12.49
CA GLU A 69 -6.01 19.40 -12.63
C GLU A 69 -7.03 20.22 -13.43
N SER A 70 -7.59 19.58 -14.46
CA SER A 70 -8.56 20.16 -15.38
C SER A 70 -9.96 20.29 -14.77
N SER A 71 -10.35 19.34 -13.92
CA SER A 71 -11.71 19.26 -13.38
C SER A 71 -11.95 20.13 -12.13
N THR A 72 -10.89 20.51 -11.42
CA THR A 72 -11.00 21.20 -10.14
C THR A 72 -10.14 22.45 -10.12
N SER A 73 -10.80 23.61 -10.05
CA SER A 73 -10.15 24.92 -10.14
C SER A 73 -9.06 25.09 -9.07
N GLY A 74 -7.82 25.21 -9.53
CA GLY A 74 -6.64 25.42 -8.70
C GLY A 74 -6.07 24.16 -8.04
N ALA A 75 -6.66 22.99 -8.26
CA ALA A 75 -6.04 21.72 -7.89
C ALA A 75 -4.92 21.35 -8.87
N PHE A 76 -3.99 20.53 -8.42
CA PHE A 76 -2.85 20.09 -9.23
C PHE A 76 -2.35 18.73 -8.77
N TRP A 77 -1.88 17.95 -9.73
CA TRP A 77 -1.17 16.70 -9.51
C TRP A 77 0.30 16.97 -9.28
N ILE A 78 0.84 16.34 -8.24
CA ILE A 78 2.25 16.16 -8.02
C ILE A 78 2.56 14.69 -8.29
N SER A 79 3.59 14.38 -9.08
CA SER A 79 4.11 13.02 -9.19
C SER A 79 5.62 12.98 -9.07
N GLY A 80 6.14 11.81 -8.70
CA GLY A 80 7.54 11.62 -8.40
C GLY A 80 7.89 10.18 -8.10
N THR A 81 9.09 9.99 -7.56
CA THR A 81 9.62 8.69 -7.13
C THR A 81 9.97 8.70 -5.65
N VAL A 82 9.86 7.54 -5.01
CA VAL A 82 10.35 7.27 -3.66
C VAL A 82 11.06 5.92 -3.67
N ASP A 83 12.38 5.94 -3.59
CA ASP A 83 13.27 4.82 -3.90
C ASP A 83 12.90 4.15 -5.24
N LYS A 84 12.55 2.87 -5.21
CA LYS A 84 12.12 2.10 -6.39
C LYS A 84 10.65 2.33 -6.80
N TYR A 85 9.87 3.01 -5.97
CA TYR A 85 8.44 3.21 -6.17
C TYR A 85 8.16 4.53 -6.87
N GLU A 86 7.02 4.59 -7.54
CA GLU A 86 6.46 5.84 -8.06
C GLU A 86 5.28 6.30 -7.21
N PHE A 87 5.05 7.61 -7.18
CA PHE A 87 3.91 8.18 -6.51
C PHE A 87 3.22 9.27 -7.32
N SER A 88 1.94 9.46 -7.05
CA SER A 88 1.14 10.59 -7.52
C SER A 88 0.16 11.04 -6.45
N ALA A 89 -0.01 12.35 -6.33
CA ALA A 89 -0.86 12.98 -5.33
C ALA A 89 -1.64 14.14 -5.95
N LEU A 90 -2.93 14.21 -5.64
CA LEU A 90 -3.79 15.34 -6.02
C LEU A 90 -3.87 16.33 -4.87
N PHE A 91 -3.25 17.50 -5.05
CA PHE A 91 -3.33 18.62 -4.15
C PHE A 91 -4.53 19.52 -4.47
N LEU A 92 -5.29 19.85 -3.44
CA LEU A 92 -6.41 20.77 -3.50
C LEU A 92 -5.98 22.17 -3.08
N LYS A 93 -6.47 23.18 -3.83
CA LYS A 93 -6.34 24.59 -3.43
C LYS A 93 -7.08 24.89 -2.12
N LEU A 94 -8.26 24.30 -1.97
CA LEU A 94 -9.09 24.42 -0.77
C LEU A 94 -9.17 23.04 -0.09
N PRO A 95 -8.89 22.96 1.22
CA PRO A 95 -8.98 21.70 1.93
C PRO A 95 -10.36 21.04 1.83
N SER A 96 -10.40 19.73 1.65
CA SER A 96 -11.62 18.91 1.66
C SER A 96 -11.75 18.12 2.96
N LYS A 97 -12.99 17.89 3.41
CA LYS A 97 -13.28 16.98 4.54
C LYS A 97 -12.82 15.54 4.29
N SER A 98 -12.80 15.12 3.03
CA SER A 98 -12.37 13.79 2.60
C SER A 98 -10.89 13.73 2.19
N GLY A 99 -10.11 14.77 2.45
CA GLY A 99 -8.67 14.78 2.14
C GLY A 99 -7.81 14.38 3.34
N ILE A 100 -6.65 13.77 3.08
CA ILE A 100 -5.59 13.64 4.07
C ILE A 100 -4.76 14.92 4.15
N ASP A 101 -3.86 14.96 5.13
CA ASP A 101 -3.04 16.12 5.44
C ASP A 101 -3.83 17.43 5.60
N LYS A 102 -4.66 17.47 6.66
CA LYS A 102 -5.57 18.59 6.96
C LYS A 102 -6.50 18.94 5.78
N GLY A 103 -6.79 17.97 4.91
CA GLY A 103 -7.68 18.11 3.77
C GLY A 103 -7.02 18.55 2.46
N LYS A 104 -5.70 18.78 2.44
CA LYS A 104 -4.98 19.28 1.26
C LYS A 104 -4.79 18.25 0.17
N VAL A 105 -4.72 16.96 0.51
CA VAL A 105 -4.48 15.88 -0.45
C VAL A 105 -5.75 15.04 -0.58
N SER A 106 -6.37 15.03 -1.76
CA SER A 106 -7.61 14.28 -2.00
C SER A 106 -7.38 12.87 -2.50
N LYS A 107 -6.24 12.66 -3.19
CA LYS A 107 -5.81 11.37 -3.71
C LYS A 107 -4.31 11.20 -3.54
N LEU A 108 -3.88 9.99 -3.21
CA LEU A 108 -2.46 9.61 -3.14
C LEU A 108 -2.32 8.13 -3.49
N SER A 109 -1.42 7.82 -4.41
CA SER A 109 -1.02 6.46 -4.72
C SER A 109 0.50 6.34 -4.68
N ILE A 110 1.00 5.24 -4.11
CA ILE A 110 2.41 4.83 -4.18
C ILE A 110 2.42 3.39 -4.70
N TRP A 111 3.08 3.14 -5.82
CA TRP A 111 3.05 1.85 -6.50
C TRP A 111 4.44 1.40 -6.97
N ASP A 112 4.60 0.09 -7.12
CA ASP A 112 5.80 -0.52 -7.70
C ASP A 112 5.62 -0.64 -9.22
N PRO A 113 6.41 0.08 -10.04
CA PRO A 113 6.25 0.05 -11.51
C PRO A 113 6.52 -1.34 -12.10
N GLN A 114 7.41 -2.14 -11.50
CA GLN A 114 7.67 -3.50 -11.97
C GLN A 114 6.45 -4.40 -11.75
N VAL A 115 5.84 -4.32 -10.56
CA VAL A 115 4.63 -5.09 -10.25
C VAL A 115 3.46 -4.64 -11.13
N LEU A 116 3.38 -3.35 -11.47
CA LEU A 116 2.37 -2.83 -12.38
C LEU A 116 2.50 -3.45 -13.77
N GLU A 117 3.73 -3.51 -14.30
CA GLU A 117 4.02 -4.12 -15.60
C GLU A 117 3.68 -5.61 -15.62
N ASP A 118 4.09 -6.35 -14.59
CA ASP A 118 3.90 -7.80 -14.48
C ASP A 118 2.43 -8.19 -14.27
N SER A 119 1.73 -7.49 -13.37
CA SER A 119 0.36 -7.85 -12.97
C SER A 119 -0.72 -7.20 -13.83
N LYS A 120 -0.38 -6.14 -14.58
CA LYS A 120 -1.33 -5.26 -15.31
C LYS A 120 -2.46 -4.71 -14.42
N SER A 121 -2.26 -4.67 -13.10
CA SER A 121 -3.24 -4.23 -12.12
C SER A 121 -2.68 -3.06 -11.31
N PHE A 122 -3.27 -1.88 -11.49
CA PHE A 122 -2.84 -0.68 -10.76
C PHE A 122 -3.00 -0.86 -9.24
N ILE A 123 -4.20 -1.27 -8.80
CA ILE A 123 -4.46 -1.52 -7.38
C ILE A 123 -3.58 -2.65 -6.84
N GLY A 124 -3.27 -3.67 -7.65
CA GLY A 124 -2.37 -4.76 -7.26
C GLY A 124 -0.92 -4.32 -7.07
N ALA A 125 -0.48 -3.28 -7.77
CA ALA A 125 0.86 -2.70 -7.67
C ALA A 125 1.00 -1.65 -6.55
N CYS A 126 -0.11 -1.15 -6.02
CA CYS A 126 -0.12 -0.13 -4.98
C CYS A 126 0.28 -0.69 -3.61
N ILE A 127 1.26 -0.05 -2.96
CA ILE A 127 1.60 -0.28 -1.55
C ILE A 127 0.88 0.71 -0.62
N VAL A 128 0.41 1.83 -1.17
CA VAL A 128 -0.44 2.83 -0.51
C VAL A 128 -1.42 3.37 -1.54
N ASN A 129 -2.71 3.43 -1.20
CA ASN A 129 -3.72 4.06 -2.04
C ASN A 129 -4.80 4.74 -1.20
N TYR A 130 -5.01 6.01 -1.50
CA TYR A 130 -6.04 6.85 -0.92
C TYR A 130 -6.83 7.54 -2.04
N ASP A 131 -8.14 7.30 -2.12
CA ASP A 131 -9.07 8.05 -2.97
C ASP A 131 -10.33 8.39 -2.15
N ARG A 132 -10.32 9.58 -1.52
CA ARG A 132 -11.41 10.04 -0.63
C ARG A 132 -11.74 9.05 0.51
N GLY A 133 -10.78 8.20 0.85
CA GLY A 133 -10.89 7.06 1.75
C GLY A 133 -9.68 6.15 1.57
N TRP A 134 -9.38 5.33 2.57
CA TRP A 134 -8.26 4.40 2.49
C TRP A 134 -8.67 3.11 1.77
N ASP A 135 -8.19 2.93 0.54
CA ASP A 135 -8.27 1.64 -0.16
C ASP A 135 -7.14 0.72 0.31
N ILE A 136 -5.92 1.27 0.42
CA ILE A 136 -4.74 0.58 0.92
C ILE A 136 -4.01 1.49 1.90
N LYS A 137 -4.09 1.16 3.19
CA LYS A 137 -3.36 1.87 4.25
C LYS A 137 -1.88 1.49 4.22
N PRO A 138 -0.97 2.42 4.59
CA PRO A 138 0.44 2.09 4.71
C PRO A 138 0.62 0.96 5.74
N SER A 139 1.27 -0.13 5.29
CA SER A 139 1.77 -1.18 6.18
C SER A 139 3.01 -0.69 6.94
N LYS A 140 3.50 -1.44 7.94
CA LYS A 140 4.74 -1.09 8.64
C LYS A 140 5.96 -0.90 7.71
N ILE A 141 5.97 -1.60 6.57
CA ILE A 141 7.04 -1.50 5.57
C ILE A 141 6.86 -0.26 4.70
N ALA A 142 5.60 0.06 4.35
CA ALA A 142 5.27 1.20 3.49
C ALA A 142 5.19 2.53 4.24
N GLU A 143 5.04 2.51 5.56
CA GLU A 143 4.87 3.70 6.41
C GLU A 143 6.06 4.68 6.30
N PRO A 144 7.34 4.26 6.36
CA PRO A 144 8.46 5.16 6.13
C PRO A 144 8.44 5.84 4.74
N LEU A 145 8.09 5.08 3.69
CA LEU A 145 7.98 5.59 2.31
C LEU A 145 6.86 6.63 2.21
N TYR A 146 5.71 6.32 2.80
CA TYR A 146 4.56 7.22 2.89
C TYR A 146 4.90 8.51 3.63
N ASN A 147 5.57 8.41 4.79
CA ASN A 147 5.99 9.56 5.57
C ASN A 147 6.95 10.45 4.77
N LYS A 148 7.89 9.86 4.04
CA LYS A 148 8.81 10.61 3.19
C LYS A 148 8.09 11.36 2.07
N VAL A 149 7.15 10.70 1.39
CA VAL A 149 6.32 11.32 0.36
C VAL A 149 5.51 12.48 0.97
N LYS A 150 4.90 12.31 2.14
CA LYS A 150 4.19 13.41 2.82
C LYS A 150 5.07 14.63 3.06
N VAL A 151 6.27 14.44 3.62
CA VAL A 151 7.21 15.54 3.89
C VAL A 151 7.59 16.27 2.60
N LEU A 152 7.83 15.52 1.52
CA LEU A 152 8.12 16.08 0.20
C LEU A 152 6.93 16.89 -0.33
N LEU A 153 5.72 16.34 -0.23
CA LEU A 153 4.48 16.96 -0.68
C LEU A 153 4.17 18.25 0.09
N ASP A 154 4.37 18.28 1.41
CA ASP A 154 4.17 19.47 2.24
C ASP A 154 5.11 20.60 1.82
N SER A 155 6.40 20.28 1.67
CA SER A 155 7.43 21.23 1.26
C SER A 155 7.16 21.81 -0.14
N SER A 156 6.75 20.94 -1.07
CA SER A 156 6.57 21.28 -2.49
C SER A 156 5.26 22.00 -2.75
N GLY A 157 4.19 21.56 -2.09
CA GLY A 157 2.86 22.18 -2.17
C GLY A 157 2.89 23.62 -1.66
N GLU A 158 3.58 23.88 -0.55
CA GLU A 158 3.71 25.24 -0.02
C GLU A 158 4.52 26.16 -0.93
N GLN A 159 5.62 25.68 -1.51
CA GLN A 159 6.42 26.46 -2.46
C GLN A 159 5.62 26.80 -3.73
N TYR A 160 4.82 25.86 -4.23
CA TYR A 160 3.99 26.09 -5.42
C TYR A 160 2.87 27.10 -5.16
N ILE A 161 2.19 27.01 -4.01
CA ILE A 161 1.16 27.98 -3.60
C ILE A 161 1.76 29.38 -3.44
N LYS A 162 2.97 29.50 -2.84
CA LYS A 162 3.68 30.78 -2.72
C LYS A 162 4.01 31.38 -4.10
N LYS A 163 4.53 30.59 -5.04
CA LYS A 163 4.84 31.06 -6.41
C LYS A 163 3.61 31.56 -7.18
N ARG A 164 2.43 30.95 -6.99
CA ARG A 164 1.18 31.40 -7.65
C ARG A 164 0.52 32.60 -6.98
N ARG A 165 0.77 32.88 -5.69
CA ARG A 165 0.28 34.10 -5.03
C ARG A 165 1.07 35.36 -5.39
N LEU A 166 2.29 35.20 -5.91
CA LEU A 166 3.18 36.29 -6.33
C LEU A 166 3.02 36.66 -7.82
N ARG A 167 2.12 35.98 -8.54
CA ARG A 167 1.74 36.28 -9.93
C ARG A 167 0.29 36.74 -9.96
#